data_AF-R9K4M2-F1
#
_entry.id   AF-R9K4M2-F1
#
_cell.length_a   1.000
_cell.length_b   1.000
_cell.length_c   1.000
_cell.angle_alpha   90.00
_cell.angle_beta   90.00
_cell.angle_gamma   90.00
#
_symmetry.space_group_name_H-M   'P 1'
#
loop_
_entity.id
_entity.type
_entity.pdbx_description
1 polymer ?
#
loop_
_entity_poly.entity_id
_entity_poly.type
_entity_poly.pdbx_seq_one_letter_code
_entity_poly.pdbx_strand_id
1 'polypeptide(L)'
;MKKKTIRCPYCGSPAILRDASYVYGDRSYGGKVYVCSHYPDCDSYVGVITGTALPKGSLANKALRRKRVQAHQAFDQIWKQGILNRQDAYRWLAEKFCLDRGQAHIGEFSDYMCEQLIREASKVLEYNHVSMPMAG
;
A
#
# COMPACT_ATOMS: atom_id res chain seq x y z
N MET A 1 -16.46 -15.68 -18.77
CA MET A 1 -16.15 -14.64 -17.76
C MET A 1 -15.25 -13.59 -18.41
N LYS A 2 -15.68 -12.33 -18.51
CA LYS A 2 -14.86 -11.26 -19.12
C LYS A 2 -13.65 -10.98 -18.21
N LYS A 3 -12.42 -11.10 -18.73
CA LYS A 3 -11.20 -10.69 -18.00
C LYS A 3 -11.34 -9.22 -17.62
N LYS A 4 -11.41 -8.91 -16.33
CA LYS A 4 -11.45 -7.53 -15.84
C LYS A 4 -10.09 -6.89 -16.16
N THR A 5 -10.06 -6.01 -17.16
CA THR A 5 -8.85 -5.29 -17.53
C THR A 5 -8.56 -4.23 -16.48
N ILE A 6 -7.49 -4.43 -15.71
CA ILE A 6 -6.99 -3.41 -14.80
C ILE A 6 -6.33 -2.32 -15.66
N ARG A 7 -6.65 -1.05 -15.41
CA ARG A 7 -6.05 0.10 -16.10
C ARG A 7 -5.13 0.86 -15.17
N CYS A 8 -4.05 1.38 -15.73
CA CYS A 8 -3.14 2.26 -15.03
C CYS A 8 -3.83 3.60 -14.76
N PRO A 9 -3.86 4.08 -13.51
CA PRO A 9 -4.50 5.36 -13.18
C PRO A 9 -3.71 6.57 -13.69
N TYR A 10 -2.44 6.39 -14.07
CA TYR A 10 -1.55 7.49 -14.48
C TYR A 10 -1.56 7.73 -16.00
N CYS A 11 -1.54 6.68 -16.81
CA CYS A 11 -1.46 6.80 -18.27
C CYS A 11 -2.63 6.14 -19.03
N GLY A 12 -3.59 5.53 -18.32
CA GLY A 12 -4.77 4.88 -18.92
C GLY A 12 -4.51 3.52 -19.60
N SER A 13 -3.24 3.17 -19.83
CA SER A 13 -2.82 1.90 -20.42
C SER A 13 -3.23 0.68 -19.59
N PRO A 14 -3.45 -0.49 -20.21
CA PRO A 14 -3.77 -1.71 -19.48
C PRO A 14 -2.60 -2.14 -18.58
N ALA A 15 -2.93 -2.75 -17.46
CA ALA A 15 -1.99 -3.49 -16.64
C ALA A 15 -1.98 -4.96 -17.06
N ILE A 16 -0.78 -5.49 -17.28
CA ILE A 16 -0.53 -6.87 -17.68
C ILE A 16 0.02 -7.66 -16.49
N LEU A 17 -0.39 -8.92 -16.35
CA LEU A 17 0.12 -9.80 -15.30
C LEU A 17 1.50 -10.35 -15.73
N ARG A 18 2.52 -10.11 -14.91
CA ARG A 18 3.90 -10.59 -15.10
C ARG A 18 4.40 -11.25 -13.84
N ASP A 19 5.45 -12.04 -13.95
CA ASP A 19 6.17 -12.54 -12.79
C ASP A 19 6.90 -11.38 -12.11
N ALA A 20 7.01 -11.45 -10.79
CA ALA A 20 7.59 -10.39 -9.98
C ALA A 20 9.07 -10.10 -10.36
N SER A 21 9.78 -11.08 -10.94
CA SER A 21 11.12 -10.92 -11.50
C SER A 21 11.20 -9.87 -12.61
N TYR A 22 10.11 -9.63 -13.34
CA TYR A 22 10.07 -8.58 -14.38
C TYR A 22 10.33 -7.17 -13.81
N VAL A 23 9.95 -6.94 -12.55
CA VAL A 23 10.11 -5.65 -11.86
C VAL A 23 11.29 -5.68 -10.89
N TYR A 24 11.47 -6.78 -10.17
CA TYR A 24 12.45 -6.86 -9.08
C TYR A 24 13.78 -7.53 -9.48
N GLY A 25 13.86 -8.13 -10.67
CA GLY A 25 15.02 -8.93 -11.10
C GLY A 25 15.32 -10.05 -10.10
N ASP A 26 16.61 -10.24 -9.81
CA ASP A 26 17.11 -11.26 -8.88
C ASP A 26 16.69 -11.03 -7.42
N ARG A 27 16.22 -9.83 -7.09
CA ARG A 27 15.66 -9.51 -5.76
C ARG A 27 14.21 -9.95 -5.60
N SER A 28 13.65 -10.64 -6.60
CA SER A 28 12.29 -11.15 -6.54
C SER A 28 12.19 -12.33 -5.58
N TYR A 29 11.26 -12.25 -4.63
CA TYR A 29 10.84 -13.38 -3.79
C TYR A 29 9.79 -14.27 -4.48
N GLY A 30 9.69 -14.21 -5.81
CA GLY A 30 8.68 -14.90 -6.61
C GLY A 30 7.30 -14.23 -6.58
N GLY A 31 6.31 -14.92 -7.16
CA GLY A 31 4.93 -14.44 -7.28
C GLY A 31 4.68 -13.59 -8.52
N LYS A 32 3.50 -12.96 -8.57
CA LYS A 32 3.04 -12.17 -9.74
C LYS A 32 2.73 -10.73 -9.38
N VAL A 33 2.86 -9.86 -10.38
CA VAL A 33 2.57 -8.43 -10.31
C VAL A 33 1.73 -8.04 -11.52
N TYR A 34 0.74 -7.16 -11.31
CA TYR A 34 0.15 -6.41 -12.41
C TYR A 34 1.02 -5.18 -12.66
N VAL A 35 1.56 -5.05 -13.87
CA VAL A 35 2.44 -3.97 -14.28
C VAL A 35 1.84 -3.22 -15.46
N CYS A 36 1.96 -1.89 -15.48
CA CYS A 36 1.54 -1.09 -16.62
C CYS A 36 2.23 -1.56 -17.91
N SER A 37 1.51 -1.61 -19.03
CA SER A 37 2.11 -2.00 -20.32
C SER A 37 3.18 -1.03 -20.84
N HIS A 38 3.26 0.19 -20.30
CA HIS A 38 4.32 1.18 -20.58
C HIS A 38 5.43 1.17 -19.52
N TYR A 39 5.62 0.05 -18.81
CA TYR A 39 6.77 -0.11 -17.93
C TYR A 39 8.06 -0.30 -18.76
N PRO A 40 9.20 0.31 -18.39
CA PRO A 40 9.47 1.02 -17.14
C PRO A 40 9.10 2.51 -17.09
N ASP A 41 8.74 3.16 -18.20
CA ASP A 41 8.53 4.61 -18.25
C ASP A 41 7.43 5.13 -17.32
N CYS A 42 6.30 4.42 -17.22
CA CYS A 42 5.22 4.75 -16.28
C CYS A 42 5.52 4.29 -14.84
N ASP A 43 6.45 3.35 -14.67
CA ASP A 43 6.89 2.75 -13.40
C ASP A 43 5.76 2.42 -12.41
N SER A 44 4.63 1.91 -12.94
CA SER A 44 3.41 1.68 -12.16
C SER A 44 3.06 0.20 -12.14
N TYR A 45 2.96 -0.36 -10.94
CA TYR A 45 2.62 -1.77 -10.76
C TYR A 45 2.00 -2.04 -9.38
N VAL A 46 1.43 -3.23 -9.20
CA VAL A 46 0.92 -3.72 -7.91
C VAL A 46 1.12 -5.23 -7.79
N GLY A 47 1.49 -5.70 -6.60
CA GLY A 47 1.61 -7.12 -6.32
C GLY A 47 0.26 -7.82 -6.27
N VAL A 48 0.29 -9.14 -6.41
CA VAL A 48 -0.91 -9.99 -6.33
C VAL A 48 -0.90 -10.77 -5.01
N ILE A 49 -2.08 -11.03 -4.44
CA ILE A 49 -2.24 -11.90 -3.28
C ILE A 49 -1.79 -13.31 -3.66
N THR A 50 -0.85 -13.88 -2.91
CA THR A 50 -0.25 -15.20 -3.18
C THR A 50 -1.32 -16.26 -3.36
N GLY A 51 -1.18 -17.10 -4.40
CA GLY A 51 -2.16 -18.13 -4.73
C GLY A 51 -3.43 -17.64 -5.43
N THR A 52 -3.54 -16.33 -5.71
CA THR A 52 -4.70 -15.75 -6.42
C THR A 52 -4.25 -14.90 -7.61
N ALA A 53 -5.22 -14.32 -8.33
CA ALA A 53 -5.00 -13.27 -9.33
C ALA A 53 -5.52 -11.88 -8.86
N LEU A 54 -5.81 -11.74 -7.56
CA LEU A 54 -6.35 -10.51 -6.99
C LEU A 54 -5.21 -9.53 -6.64
N PRO A 55 -5.26 -8.28 -7.10
CA PRO A 55 -4.24 -7.30 -6.77
C PRO A 55 -4.31 -6.97 -5.27
N LYS A 56 -3.15 -6.71 -4.65
CA LYS A 56 -3.03 -6.28 -3.23
C LYS A 56 -3.51 -4.83 -2.99
N GLY A 57 -3.84 -4.12 -4.06
CA GLY A 57 -4.14 -2.70 -4.06
C GLY A 57 -4.30 -2.15 -5.47
N SER A 58 -4.31 -0.83 -5.59
CA SER A 58 -4.23 -0.14 -6.88
C SER A 58 -2.80 -0.07 -7.41
N LEU A 59 -2.64 0.01 -8.74
CA LEU A 59 -1.34 0.30 -9.36
C LEU A 59 -0.77 1.60 -8.80
N ALA A 60 0.48 1.54 -8.35
CA ALA A 60 1.16 2.68 -7.78
C ALA A 60 2.49 2.94 -8.48
N ASN A 61 2.74 4.20 -8.78
CA ASN A 61 4.05 4.66 -9.23
C ASN A 61 5.07 4.58 -8.09
N LYS A 62 6.34 4.89 -8.39
CA LYS A 62 7.44 4.84 -7.41
C LYS A 62 7.18 5.69 -6.16
N ALA A 63 6.66 6.89 -6.35
CA ALA A 63 6.41 7.84 -5.27
C ALA A 63 5.32 7.32 -4.32
N LEU A 64 4.18 6.91 -4.87
CA LEU A 64 3.07 6.37 -4.07
C LEU A 64 3.44 5.06 -3.39
N ARG A 65 4.22 4.18 -4.05
CA ARG A 65 4.75 2.96 -3.42
C ARG A 65 5.56 3.29 -2.17
N ARG A 66 6.45 4.29 -2.24
CA ARG A 66 7.25 4.74 -1.08
C ARG A 66 6.37 5.31 0.03
N LYS A 67 5.39 6.16 -0.30
CA LYS A 67 4.47 6.72 0.70
C LYS A 67 3.62 5.66 1.38
N ARG A 68 3.13 4.65 0.65
CA ARG A 68 2.41 3.50 1.24
C ARG A 68 3.29 2.72 2.21
N VAL A 69 4.58 2.53 1.88
CA VAL A 69 5.55 1.90 2.80
C VAL A 69 5.73 2.76 4.07
N GLN A 70 5.92 4.06 3.93
CA GLN A 70 6.05 4.97 5.08
C GLN A 70 4.78 4.99 5.95
N ALA A 71 3.60 5.01 5.31
CA ALA A 71 2.32 4.95 6.00
C ALA A 71 2.16 3.64 6.78
N HIS A 72 2.52 2.49 6.18
CA HIS A 72 2.59 1.22 6.88
C HIS A 72 3.56 1.27 8.05
N GLN A 73 4.77 1.81 7.87
CA GLN A 73 5.77 1.89 8.93
C GLN A 73 5.25 2.68 10.13
N ALA A 74 4.65 3.85 9.91
CA ALA A 74 4.09 4.71 10.94
C ALA A 74 2.89 4.04 11.64
N PHE A 75 1.90 3.58 10.85
CA PHE A 75 0.69 2.95 11.36
C PHE A 75 0.99 1.67 12.14
N ASP A 76 1.93 0.85 11.64
CA ASP A 76 2.25 -0.42 12.29
C ASP A 76 2.88 -0.24 13.67
N GLN A 77 3.54 0.89 13.93
CA GLN A 77 4.06 1.17 15.28
C GLN A 77 2.94 1.21 16.32
N ILE A 78 1.74 1.67 15.96
CA ILE A 78 0.62 1.75 16.91
C ILE A 78 0.36 0.38 17.54
N TRP A 79 0.35 -0.69 16.74
CA TRP A 79 0.09 -2.03 17.27
C TRP A 79 1.35 -2.80 17.66
N LYS A 80 2.51 -2.51 17.06
CA LYS A 80 3.79 -3.11 17.48
C LYS A 80 4.25 -2.64 18.85
N GLN A 81 3.91 -1.41 19.24
CA GLN A 81 4.21 -0.84 20.56
C GLN A 81 3.13 -1.18 21.60
N GLY A 82 2.09 -1.94 21.22
CA GLY A 82 1.02 -2.34 22.13
C GLY A 82 0.02 -1.25 22.51
N ILE A 83 0.03 -0.09 21.84
CA ILE A 83 -0.94 1.01 22.08
C ILE A 83 -2.35 0.53 21.74
N LEU A 84 -2.50 -0.16 20.61
CA LEU A 84 -3.71 -0.90 20.22
C LEU A 84 -3.31 -2.31 19.82
N ASN A 85 -4.17 -3.31 19.98
CA ASN A 85 -3.94 -4.56 19.25
C ASN A 85 -4.15 -4.32 17.74
N ARG A 86 -3.67 -5.25 16.91
CA ARG A 86 -3.75 -5.11 15.44
C ARG A 86 -5.19 -4.92 14.95
N GLN A 87 -6.16 -5.64 15.49
CA GLN A 87 -7.56 -5.53 15.07
C GLN A 87 -8.13 -4.15 15.39
N ASP A 88 -7.80 -3.61 16.56
CA ASP A 88 -8.25 -2.30 17.01
C ASP A 88 -7.54 -1.17 16.25
N ALA A 89 -6.26 -1.33 15.89
CA ALA A 89 -5.56 -0.39 15.03
C ALA A 89 -6.23 -0.27 13.64
N TYR A 90 -6.62 -1.40 13.03
CA TYR A 90 -7.35 -1.38 11.75
C TYR A 90 -8.79 -0.86 11.90
N ARG A 91 -9.44 -1.06 13.06
CA ARG A 91 -10.73 -0.42 13.36
C ARG A 91 -10.58 1.09 13.46
N TRP A 92 -9.58 1.57 14.21
CA TRP A 92 -9.25 2.99 14.29
C TRP A 92 -8.94 3.60 12.93
N LEU A 93 -8.18 2.89 12.08
CA LEU A 93 -7.90 3.33 10.71
C LEU A 93 -9.20 3.50 9.90
N ALA A 94 -10.09 2.52 9.97
CA ALA A 94 -11.37 2.56 9.25
C ALA A 94 -12.23 3.75 9.73
N GLU A 95 -12.38 3.93 11.04
CA GLU A 95 -13.14 5.03 11.65
C GLU A 95 -12.54 6.39 11.30
N LYS A 96 -11.21 6.53 11.40
CA LYS A 96 -10.50 7.80 11.18
C LYS A 96 -10.64 8.32 9.75
N PHE A 97 -10.75 7.41 8.79
CA PHE A 97 -10.85 7.72 7.37
C PHE A 97 -12.25 7.47 6.80
N CYS A 98 -13.25 7.21 7.66
CA CYS A 98 -14.61 6.88 7.25
C CYS A 98 -14.69 5.77 6.18
N LEU A 99 -13.84 4.74 6.33
CA LEU A 99 -13.76 3.60 5.43
C LEU A 99 -14.58 2.44 5.98
N ASP A 100 -15.13 1.62 5.08
CA ASP A 100 -15.61 0.31 5.49
C ASP A 100 -14.44 -0.56 5.99
N ARG A 101 -14.68 -1.46 6.95
CA ARG A 101 -13.62 -2.32 7.53
C ARG A 101 -12.96 -3.20 6.46
N GLY A 102 -13.68 -3.58 5.41
CA GLY A 102 -13.14 -4.30 4.25
C GLY A 102 -12.37 -3.43 3.26
N GLN A 103 -12.37 -2.10 3.44
CA GLN A 103 -11.70 -1.12 2.58
C GLN A 103 -10.52 -0.41 3.27
N ALA A 104 -10.29 -0.67 4.56
CA ALA A 104 -9.17 -0.15 5.33
C ALA A 104 -7.82 -0.81 4.95
N HIS A 105 -7.46 -0.72 3.67
CA HIS A 105 -6.25 -1.27 3.09
C HIS A 105 -5.35 -0.13 2.60
N ILE A 106 -4.18 0.04 3.23
CA ILE A 106 -3.19 1.06 2.85
C ILE A 106 -2.71 0.84 1.40
N GLY A 107 -2.81 -0.39 0.88
CA GLY A 107 -2.61 -0.71 -0.54
C GLY A 107 -3.56 0.01 -1.52
N GLU A 108 -4.64 0.61 -1.03
CA GLU A 108 -5.57 1.42 -1.83
C GLU A 108 -5.46 2.93 -1.58
N PHE A 109 -4.61 3.34 -0.65
CA PHE A 109 -4.51 4.76 -0.28
C PHE A 109 -3.86 5.57 -1.41
N SER A 110 -4.37 6.78 -1.63
CA SER A 110 -3.73 7.81 -2.45
C SER A 110 -2.57 8.46 -1.69
N ASP A 111 -1.78 9.29 -2.38
CA ASP A 111 -0.72 10.10 -1.76
C ASP A 111 -1.23 10.89 -0.54
N TYR A 112 -2.36 11.57 -0.71
CA TYR A 112 -2.99 12.35 0.36
C TYR A 112 -3.40 11.47 1.54
N MET A 113 -4.04 10.33 1.28
CA MET A 113 -4.46 9.40 2.34
C MET A 113 -3.26 8.82 3.10
N CYS A 114 -2.14 8.54 2.41
CA CYS A 114 -0.90 8.13 3.06
C CYS A 114 -0.35 9.23 3.98
N GLU A 115 -0.30 10.48 3.53
CA GLU A 115 0.17 11.61 4.33
C GLU A 115 -0.71 11.85 5.56
N GLN A 116 -2.03 11.79 5.39
CA GLN A 116 -2.96 11.91 6.51
C GLN A 116 -2.78 10.75 7.50
N LEU A 117 -2.62 9.51 7.02
CA LEU A 117 -2.40 8.36 7.90
C LEU A 117 -1.11 8.50 8.69
N ILE A 118 -0.02 8.91 8.04
CA ILE A 118 1.26 9.16 8.72
C ILE A 118 1.06 10.21 9.81
N ARG A 119 0.43 11.35 9.50
CA ARG A 119 0.18 12.42 10.47
C ARG A 119 -0.64 11.96 11.66
N GLU A 120 -1.73 11.23 11.43
CA GLU A 120 -2.60 10.76 12.51
C GLU A 120 -1.95 9.65 13.34
N ALA A 121 -1.17 8.77 12.71
CA ALA A 121 -0.38 7.77 13.42
C ALA A 121 0.70 8.42 14.28
N SER A 122 1.43 9.42 13.76
CA SER A 122 2.43 10.17 14.52
C SER A 122 1.84 10.80 15.78
N LYS A 123 0.66 11.44 15.68
CA LYS A 123 -0.05 11.96 16.86
C LYS A 123 -0.29 10.88 17.90
N VAL A 124 -0.82 9.71 17.49
CA VAL A 124 -1.07 8.59 18.41
C VAL A 124 0.22 8.15 19.11
N LEU A 125 1.32 8.03 18.38
CA LEU A 125 2.62 7.65 18.95
C LEU A 125 3.16 8.71 19.92
N GLU A 126 3.09 9.98 19.55
CA GLU A 126 3.50 11.11 20.40
C GLU A 126 2.70 11.17 21.71
N TYR A 127 1.38 11.02 21.65
CA TYR A 127 0.52 10.97 22.84
C TYR A 127 0.83 9.78 23.76
N ASN A 128 1.40 8.70 23.22
CA ASN A 128 1.80 7.52 23.99
C ASN A 128 3.30 7.50 24.30
N HIS A 129 3.98 8.65 24.17
CA HIS A 129 5.41 8.83 24.47
C HIS A 129 6.35 7.87 23.72
N VAL A 130 5.95 7.43 22.52
CA VAL A 130 6.82 6.64 21.63
C VAL A 130 7.61 7.59 20.75
N SER A 131 8.94 7.56 20.84
CA SER A 131 9.81 8.29 19.92
C SER A 131 9.73 7.66 18.53
N MET A 132 9.23 8.42 17.54
CA MET A 132 9.37 8.02 16.15
C MET A 132 10.83 8.15 15.72
N PRO A 133 11.43 7.15 15.06
CA PRO A 133 12.67 7.39 14.34
C PRO A 133 12.37 8.41 13.25
N MET A 134 13.05 9.56 13.30
CA MET A 134 12.94 10.61 12.28
C MET A 134 13.18 9.97 10.91
N ALA A 135 12.23 10.12 9.99
CA ALA A 135 12.38 9.67 8.61
C ALA A 135 13.52 10.48 7.96
N GLY A 136 14.68 9.87 7.79
CA GLY A 136 15.78 10.37 6.97
C GLY A 136 15.53 10.15 5.48
#